data_AF-A0A5M3MTC4-F1
#
_entry.id   AF-A0A5M3MTC4-F1
#
_cell.length_a   1.000
_cell.length_b   1.000
_cell.length_c   1.000
_cell.angle_alpha   90.00
_cell.angle_beta   90.00
_cell.angle_gamma   90.00
#
_symmetry.space_group_name_H-M   'P 1'
#
loop_
_entity.id
_entity.type
_entity.pdbx_description
1 polymer ?
#
loop_
_entity_poly.entity_id
_entity_poly.type
_entity_poly.pdbx_seq_one_letter_code
_entity_poly.pdbx_strand_id
1 'polypeptide(L)'
;LPPPGPEHYAARRARWLTPSKQARRNHSSTSYQKLEKLLARPGAAQSPEVWKGGVEKVWKCLVAGGRLKRSLPMPLVIKIIHAGWLRDPETWPAGAVAPDSDNEQNPD
;
A
#
# COMPACT_ATOMS: atom_id res chain seq x y z
N LEU A 1 -10.59 -2.09 -27.58
CA LEU A 1 -9.86 -3.11 -26.78
C LEU A 1 -10.25 -4.46 -27.35
N PRO A 2 -9.37 -5.47 -27.34
CA PRO A 2 -9.76 -6.83 -27.75
C PRO A 2 -10.92 -7.34 -26.89
N PRO A 3 -11.71 -8.32 -27.35
CA PRO A 3 -12.76 -8.95 -26.56
C PRO A 3 -12.16 -9.66 -25.32
N PRO A 4 -12.93 -9.83 -24.22
CA PRO A 4 -12.46 -10.41 -22.97
C PRO A 4 -11.72 -11.75 -23.17
N GLY A 5 -10.50 -11.85 -22.63
CA GLY A 5 -9.61 -13.00 -22.82
C GLY A 5 -8.15 -12.65 -22.57
N PRO A 6 -7.21 -13.57 -22.84
CA PRO A 6 -5.78 -13.36 -22.63
C PRO A 6 -5.24 -12.11 -23.35
N GLU A 7 -5.67 -11.89 -24.59
CA GLU A 7 -5.29 -10.72 -25.38
C GLU A 7 -5.81 -9.42 -24.76
N HIS A 8 -7.03 -9.43 -24.19
CA HIS A 8 -7.55 -8.29 -23.45
C HIS A 8 -6.73 -7.99 -22.19
N TYR A 9 -6.26 -9.02 -21.48
CA TYR A 9 -5.35 -8.82 -20.34
C TYR A 9 -4.02 -8.21 -20.82
N ALA A 10 -3.41 -8.77 -21.86
CA ALA A 10 -2.15 -8.27 -22.42
C ALA A 10 -2.26 -6.80 -22.86
N ALA A 11 -3.34 -6.45 -23.56
CA ALA A 11 -3.58 -5.08 -24.02
C ALA A 11 -3.79 -4.10 -22.85
N ARG A 12 -4.49 -4.50 -21.78
CA ARG A 12 -4.62 -3.68 -20.56
C ARG A 12 -3.30 -3.53 -19.84
N ARG A 13 -2.57 -4.63 -19.66
CA ARG A 13 -1.26 -4.66 -18.98
C ARG A 13 -0.26 -3.76 -19.69
N ALA A 14 -0.20 -3.81 -21.02
CA ALA A 14 0.65 -2.90 -21.80
C ALA A 14 0.33 -1.43 -21.49
N ARG A 15 -0.96 -1.05 -21.50
CA ARG A 15 -1.37 0.32 -21.15
C ARG A 15 -1.04 0.72 -19.71
N TRP A 16 -1.18 -0.19 -18.75
CA TRP A 16 -0.86 0.08 -17.34
C TRP A 16 0.64 0.26 -17.10
N LEU A 17 1.47 -0.47 -17.85
CA LEU A 17 2.92 -0.41 -17.69
C LEU A 17 3.55 0.72 -18.50
N THR A 18 2.89 1.25 -19.54
CA THR A 18 3.38 2.41 -20.28
C THR A 18 3.50 3.62 -19.33
N PRO A 19 4.72 4.15 -19.09
CA PRO A 19 4.90 5.31 -18.25
C PRO A 19 4.20 6.53 -18.85
N SER A 20 3.17 7.04 -18.18
CA SER A 20 2.50 8.28 -18.57
C SER A 20 3.24 9.48 -17.99
N LYS A 21 3.38 10.56 -18.78
CA LYS A 21 3.81 11.90 -18.30
C LYS A 21 2.70 12.57 -17.47
N GLN A 22 2.08 11.85 -16.54
CA GLN A 22 1.13 12.47 -15.62
C GLN A 22 1.87 13.55 -14.83
N ALA A 23 1.41 14.80 -14.93
CA ALA A 23 1.93 15.87 -14.08
C ALA A 23 1.80 15.41 -12.63
N ARG A 24 2.94 15.29 -11.93
CA ARG A 24 2.93 14.99 -10.50
C ARG A 24 2.11 16.10 -9.85
N ARG A 25 0.98 15.73 -9.22
CA ARG A 25 0.19 16.70 -8.48
C ARG A 25 1.10 17.28 -7.40
N ASN A 26 1.24 18.60 -7.33
CA ASN A 26 2.05 19.24 -6.30
C ASN A 26 1.46 18.89 -4.93
N HIS A 27 2.15 18.02 -4.19
CA HIS A 27 1.80 17.62 -2.84
C HIS A 27 2.36 18.67 -1.86
N SER A 28 1.77 19.87 -1.84
CA SER A 28 2.27 21.01 -1.06
C SER A 28 1.71 21.13 0.35
N SER A 29 0.97 20.13 0.86
CA SER A 29 0.41 20.25 2.21
C SER A 29 1.48 19.98 3.27
N THR A 30 1.45 20.77 4.35
CA THR A 30 2.34 20.57 5.51
C THR A 30 2.17 19.18 6.14
N SER A 31 0.94 18.67 6.17
CA SER A 31 0.66 17.30 6.62
C SER A 31 1.32 16.23 5.74
N TYR A 32 1.34 16.44 4.42
CA TYR A 32 2.04 15.54 3.49
C TYR A 32 3.54 15.53 3.78
N GLN A 33 4.16 16.71 3.87
CA GLN A 33 5.61 16.83 4.11
C GLN A 33 6.01 16.20 5.45
N LYS A 34 5.19 16.37 6.50
CA LYS A 34 5.42 15.71 7.80
C LYS A 34 5.35 14.19 7.67
N LEU A 35 4.34 13.68 7.00
CA LEU A 35 4.15 12.24 6.80
C LEU A 35 5.27 11.63 5.95
N GLU A 36 5.67 12.31 4.87
CA GLU A 36 6.79 11.92 4.02
C GLU A 36 8.10 11.88 4.80
N LYS A 37 8.40 12.93 5.59
CA LYS A 37 9.60 12.98 6.42
C LYS A 37 9.63 11.88 7.49
N LEU A 38 8.49 11.58 8.12
CA LEU A 38 8.38 10.49 9.08
C LEU A 38 8.66 9.12 8.43
N LEU A 39 8.10 8.87 7.25
CA LEU A 39 8.21 7.61 6.52
C LEU A 39 9.47 7.49 5.64
N ALA A 40 10.27 8.55 5.55
CA ALA A 40 11.58 8.55 4.91
C ALA A 40 12.69 7.97 5.81
N ARG A 41 12.46 7.92 7.13
CA ARG A 41 13.44 7.36 8.08
C ARG A 41 13.64 5.85 7.85
N PRO A 42 14.88 5.34 7.91
CA PRO A 42 15.13 3.90 7.94
C PRO A 42 14.39 3.26 9.13
N GLY A 43 13.75 2.10 8.91
CA GLY A 43 12.98 1.41 9.96
C GLY A 43 11.68 2.14 10.39
N ALA A 44 11.24 3.17 9.65
CA ALA A 44 10.03 3.93 9.99
C ALA A 44 8.77 3.05 10.12
N ALA A 45 8.67 1.98 9.33
CA ALA A 45 7.52 1.08 9.38
C ALA A 45 7.43 0.33 10.72
N GLN A 46 8.56 -0.03 11.32
CA GLN A 46 8.64 -0.75 12.60
C GLN A 46 8.61 0.18 13.81
N SER A 47 8.99 1.46 13.64
CA SER A 47 9.09 2.41 14.75
C SER A 47 7.74 2.72 15.41
N PRO A 48 7.56 2.47 16.72
CA PRO A 48 6.33 2.81 17.44
C PRO A 48 6.13 4.33 17.56
N GLU A 49 7.21 5.11 17.57
CA GLU A 49 7.15 6.58 17.57
C GLU A 49 6.58 7.12 16.27
N VAL A 50 7.05 6.60 15.13
CA VAL A 50 6.55 7.00 13.79
C VAL A 50 5.08 6.61 13.64
N TRP A 51 4.69 5.44 14.17
CA TRP A 51 3.31 4.98 14.19
C TRP A 51 2.38 5.97 14.91
N LYS A 52 2.72 6.29 16.17
CA LYS A 52 1.98 7.25 17.00
C LYS A 52 2.08 8.68 16.48
N GLY A 53 3.13 9.00 15.73
CA GLY A 53 3.37 10.31 15.11
C GLY A 53 2.41 10.69 13.98
N GLY A 54 1.47 9.81 13.60
CA GLY A 54 0.37 10.12 12.69
C GLY A 54 0.09 9.05 11.64
N VAL A 55 0.99 8.08 11.46
CA VAL A 55 0.81 6.97 10.50
C VAL A 55 -0.42 6.13 10.87
N GLU A 56 -0.63 5.85 12.17
CA GLU A 56 -1.78 5.09 12.66
C GLU A 56 -3.12 5.68 12.19
N LYS A 57 -3.27 7.00 12.30
CA LYS A 57 -4.51 7.70 11.94
C LYS A 57 -4.79 7.60 10.44
N VAL A 58 -3.75 7.74 9.62
CA VAL A 58 -3.88 7.62 8.16
C VAL A 58 -4.21 6.18 7.78
N TRP A 59 -3.53 5.20 8.39
CA TRP A 59 -3.80 3.79 8.17
C TRP A 59 -5.24 3.43 8.51
N LYS A 60 -5.73 3.77 9.71
CA LYS A 60 -7.14 3.52 10.13
C LYS A 60 -8.14 4.08 9.14
N CYS A 61 -7.89 5.29 8.62
CA CYS A 61 -8.74 5.92 7.61
C CYS A 61 -8.73 5.14 6.28
N LEU A 62 -7.56 4.66 5.84
CA LEU A 62 -7.43 3.87 4.62
C LEU A 62 -8.15 2.52 4.72
N VAL A 63 -7.94 1.76 5.79
CA VAL A 63 -8.57 0.43 5.96
C VAL A 63 -10.07 0.52 6.17
N ALA A 64 -10.58 1.61 6.74
CA ALA A 64 -12.02 1.88 6.87
C ALA A 64 -12.68 2.35 5.55
N GLY A 65 -11.95 2.38 4.42
CA GLY A 65 -12.47 2.87 3.14
C GLY A 65 -12.66 4.39 3.08
N GLY A 66 -11.99 5.13 3.97
CA GLY A 66 -12.08 6.58 4.05
C GLY A 66 -11.56 7.27 2.79
N ARG A 67 -12.31 8.26 2.30
CA ARG A 67 -11.88 9.07 1.14
C ARG A 67 -10.79 10.05 1.55
N LEU A 68 -9.66 9.98 0.85
CA LEU A 68 -8.59 10.96 1.01
C LEU A 68 -9.02 12.32 0.46
N LYS A 69 -8.96 13.37 1.30
CA LYS A 69 -9.21 14.76 0.89
C LYS A 69 -8.21 15.25 -0.17
N ARG A 70 -6.99 14.73 -0.14
CA ARG A 70 -5.90 15.01 -1.07
C ARG A 70 -5.30 13.67 -1.50
N SER A 71 -4.99 13.53 -2.79
CA SER A 71 -4.31 12.34 -3.30
C SER A 71 -2.96 12.15 -2.60
N LEU A 72 -2.69 10.92 -2.16
CA LEU A 72 -1.42 10.51 -1.58
C LEU A 72 -0.63 9.70 -2.62
N PRO A 73 0.70 9.92 -2.76
CA PRO A 73 1.53 9.08 -3.61
C PRO A 73 1.46 7.60 -3.21
N MET A 74 1.35 6.73 -4.20
CA MET A 74 1.33 5.27 -3.98
C MET A 74 2.50 4.75 -3.13
N PRO A 75 3.75 5.23 -3.28
CA PRO A 75 4.85 4.79 -2.41
C PRO A 75 4.61 5.06 -0.92
N LEU A 76 3.97 6.17 -0.56
CA LEU A 76 3.61 6.45 0.83
C LEU A 76 2.46 5.56 1.30
N VAL A 77 1.45 5.35 0.45
CA VAL A 77 0.34 4.43 0.76
C VAL A 77 0.89 3.04 1.09
N ILE A 78 1.77 2.49 0.24
CA ILE A 78 2.38 1.17 0.45
C ILE A 78 3.11 1.11 1.80
N LYS A 79 3.92 2.13 2.13
CA LYS A 79 4.63 2.19 3.42
C LYS A 79 3.68 2.24 4.63
N ILE A 80 2.59 2.99 4.53
CA ILE A 80 1.59 3.11 5.60
C ILE A 80 0.87 1.78 5.82
N ILE A 81 0.45 1.13 4.73
CA ILE A 81 -0.22 -0.17 4.78
C ILE A 81 0.71 -1.23 5.37
N HIS A 82 1.96 -1.30 4.90
CA HIS A 82 2.98 -2.20 5.44
C HIS A 82 3.22 -1.98 6.93
N ALA A 83 3.31 -0.73 7.40
CA ALA A 83 3.44 -0.42 8.82
C ALA A 83 2.24 -0.92 9.64
N GLY A 84 1.04 -0.90 9.07
CA GLY A 84 -0.15 -1.48 9.71
C GLY A 84 -0.10 -2.99 9.80
N TRP A 85 0.28 -3.69 8.72
CA TRP A 85 0.40 -5.15 8.72
C TRP A 85 1.40 -5.66 9.75
N LEU A 86 2.54 -4.98 9.92
CA LEU A 86 3.52 -5.32 10.97
C LEU A 86 2.96 -5.23 12.41
N ARG A 87 1.80 -4.61 12.60
CA ARG A 87 1.12 -4.42 13.88
C ARG A 87 -0.24 -5.12 13.94
N ASP A 88 -0.60 -5.83 12.89
CA ASP A 88 -1.80 -6.65 12.82
C ASP A 88 -1.39 -8.11 13.05
N PRO A 89 -1.39 -8.57 14.32
CA PRO A 89 -0.97 -9.93 14.64
C PRO A 89 -1.98 -10.99 14.16
N GLU A 90 -3.20 -10.58 13.80
CA GLU A 90 -4.29 -11.48 13.44
C GLU A 90 -4.29 -11.77 11.94
N THR A 91 -4.29 -10.72 11.11
CA THR A 91 -4.32 -10.88 9.66
C THR A 91 -2.96 -11.26 9.08
N TRP A 92 -1.86 -10.74 9.65
CA TRP A 92 -0.50 -10.90 9.11
C TRP A 92 0.50 -11.29 10.20
N PRO A 93 0.43 -12.53 10.73
CA PRO A 93 1.33 -12.99 11.78
C PRO A 93 2.80 -12.91 11.35
N ALA A 94 3.61 -12.22 12.16
CA ALA A 94 5.04 -12.08 11.89
C ALA A 94 5.75 -13.43 11.95
N GLY A 95 6.55 -13.74 10.92
CA GLY A 95 7.27 -15.02 10.83
C GLY A 95 6.42 -16.18 10.31
N ALA A 96 5.17 -15.95 9.91
CA ALA A 96 4.40 -16.94 9.20
C ALA A 96 5.06 -17.27 7.85
N VAL A 97 5.28 -18.56 7.61
CA VAL A 97 5.80 -19.08 6.35
C VAL A 97 4.60 -19.41 5.47
N ALA A 98 4.53 -18.80 4.29
CA ALA A 98 3.54 -19.19 3.31
C ALA A 98 3.83 -20.63 2.85
N PRO A 99 2.82 -21.50 2.74
CA PRO A 99 3.02 -22.83 2.20
C PRO A 99 3.54 -22.75 0.75
N ASP A 100 4.36 -23.72 0.36
CA ASP A 100 5.03 -23.72 -0.95
C ASP A 100 4.07 -23.97 -2.14
N SER A 101 2.80 -24.32 -1.88
CA SER A 101 1.80 -24.53 -2.93
C SER A 101 0.38 -24.22 -2.44
N ASP A 102 -0.37 -23.45 -3.23
CA ASP A 102 -1.80 -23.16 -3.04
C ASP A 102 -2.70 -24.42 -3.19
N ASN A 103 -2.12 -25.59 -3.45
CA ASN A 103 -2.83 -26.82 -3.85
C ASN A 103 -3.09 -27.80 -2.70
N GLU A 104 -2.63 -27.53 -1.48
CA GLU A 104 -2.95 -28.35 -0.31
C GLU A 104 -4.21 -27.84 0.37
N GLN A 105 -5.37 -28.19 -0.19
CA GLN A 105 -6.68 -27.91 0.41
C GLN A 105 -7.43 -29.23 0.70
N ASN A 106 -7.33 -29.60 1.98
CA ASN A 106 -8.19 -30.45 2.81
C ASN A 106 -8.31 -31.96 2.51
N PRO A 107 -7.88 -32.87 3.42
CA PRO A 107 -8.45 -34.21 3.49
C PRO A 107 -9.87 -34.16 4.10
N ASP A 108 -10.73 -35.02 3.59
CA ASP A 108 -12.19 -35.14 3.84
C ASP A 108 -12.64 -35.12 5.32
#